data_AF-A0A381VJ58-F1
#
_entry.id   AF-A0A381VJ58-F1
#
_cell.length_a   1.000
_cell.length_b   1.000
_cell.length_c   1.000
_cell.angle_alpha   90.00
_cell.angle_beta   90.00
_cell.angle_gamma   90.00
#
_symmetry.space_group_name_H-M   'P 1'
#
loop_
_entity.id
_entity.type
_entity.pdbx_description
1 polymer ?
#
loop_
_entity_poly.entity_id
_entity_poly.type
_entity_poly.pdbx_seq_one_letter_code
_entity_poly.pdbx_strand_id
1 'polypeptide(L)'
;MTLRKTHIKQLNKGKINFFCCLHVWAVLMLFLFSGTDSAEAQEYATDRLFMKQYKKTKCRNEAEKIIRKIKKRPEMTLEHEVLLIQNIWVKLRSNLPLSPGERKLLKKLKEKGIVSKKMRSKEIWKHKATQFKDIRMKCKQIR
;
A
#
# COMPACT_ATOMS: atom_id res chain seq x y z
N MET A 1 76.46 -30.73 33.35
CA MET A 1 75.06 -30.91 33.84
C MET A 1 74.13 -29.91 33.13
N THR A 2 73.87 -30.06 31.82
CA THR A 2 73.16 -29.03 31.03
C THR A 2 72.21 -29.59 29.95
N LEU A 3 72.32 -30.86 29.58
CA LEU A 3 71.50 -31.49 28.52
C LEU A 3 70.01 -31.64 28.87
N ARG A 4 69.64 -31.74 30.15
CA ARG A 4 68.22 -31.92 30.56
C ARG A 4 67.37 -30.66 30.39
N LYS A 5 67.96 -29.47 30.53
CA LYS A 5 67.22 -28.19 30.45
C LYS A 5 66.87 -27.80 29.01
N THR A 6 67.69 -28.15 28.02
CA THR A 6 67.43 -27.84 26.60
C THR A 6 66.31 -28.69 26.00
N HIS A 7 66.25 -29.99 26.33
CA HIS A 7 65.16 -30.88 25.91
C HIS A 7 63.80 -30.46 26.48
N ILE A 8 63.72 -30.05 27.76
CA ILE A 8 62.47 -29.58 28.37
C ILE A 8 61.98 -28.27 27.71
N LYS A 9 62.90 -27.37 27.36
CA LYS A 9 62.57 -26.10 26.68
C LYS A 9 62.06 -26.32 25.25
N GLN A 10 62.61 -27.28 24.52
CA GLN A 10 62.10 -27.66 23.19
C GLN A 10 60.75 -28.38 23.25
N LEU A 11 60.57 -29.29 24.22
CA LEU A 11 59.29 -30.00 24.40
C LEU A 11 58.14 -29.03 24.72
N ASN A 12 58.41 -28.00 25.54
CA ASN A 12 57.44 -26.95 25.86
C ASN A 12 57.16 -26.03 24.66
N LYS A 13 58.17 -25.66 23.86
CA LYS A 13 57.96 -24.89 22.61
C LYS A 13 57.12 -25.65 21.58
N GLY A 14 57.36 -26.97 21.42
CA GLY A 14 56.57 -27.83 20.54
C GLY A 14 55.12 -27.96 20.99
N LYS A 15 54.87 -28.12 22.30
CA LYS A 15 53.51 -28.13 22.86
C LYS A 15 52.79 -26.80 22.67
N ILE A 16 53.44 -25.65 22.89
CA ILE A 16 52.83 -24.32 22.71
C ILE A 16 52.44 -24.09 21.24
N ASN A 17 53.30 -24.46 20.28
CA ASN A 17 52.97 -24.37 18.85
C ASN A 17 51.81 -25.29 18.46
N PHE A 18 51.78 -26.51 19.01
CA PHE A 18 50.71 -27.46 18.75
C PHE A 18 49.36 -26.96 19.30
N PHE A 19 49.32 -26.47 20.54
CA PHE A 19 48.13 -25.87 21.13
C PHE A 19 47.66 -24.63 20.37
N CYS A 20 48.59 -23.80 19.89
CA CYS A 20 48.26 -22.61 19.09
C CYS A 20 47.64 -23.01 17.74
N CYS A 21 48.22 -23.97 17.02
CA CYS A 21 47.65 -24.49 15.78
C CYS A 21 46.27 -25.13 15.98
N LEU A 22 46.08 -25.87 17.07
CA LEU A 22 44.79 -26.49 17.41
C LEU A 22 43.73 -25.43 17.73
N HIS A 23 44.12 -24.36 18.41
CA HIS A 23 43.24 -23.24 18.72
C HIS A 23 42.85 -22.44 17.48
N VAL A 24 43.79 -22.22 16.55
CA VAL A 24 43.51 -21.56 15.26
C VAL A 24 42.56 -22.40 14.41
N TRP A 25 42.77 -23.71 14.34
CA TRP A 25 41.87 -24.64 13.64
C TRP A 25 40.48 -24.69 14.29
N ALA A 26 40.40 -24.72 15.61
CA ALA A 26 39.13 -24.71 16.33
C ALA A 26 38.34 -23.41 16.05
N VAL A 27 39.02 -22.26 16.03
CA VAL A 27 38.39 -20.97 15.69
C VAL A 27 37.91 -20.93 14.24
N LEU A 28 38.69 -21.44 13.29
CA LEU A 28 38.30 -21.55 11.88
C LEU A 28 37.08 -22.46 11.68
N MET A 29 37.05 -23.61 12.35
CA MET A 29 35.92 -24.53 12.28
C MET A 29 34.66 -23.94 12.91
N LEU A 30 34.78 -23.22 14.03
CA LEU A 30 33.65 -22.49 14.63
C LEU A 30 33.13 -21.39 13.70
N PHE A 31 34.01 -20.68 13.00
CA PHE A 31 33.62 -19.65 12.03
C PHE A 31 32.85 -20.26 10.85
N LEU A 32 33.33 -21.38 10.30
CA LEU A 32 32.67 -22.08 9.19
C LEU A 32 31.31 -22.67 9.59
N PHE A 33 31.19 -23.23 10.79
CA PHE A 33 29.90 -23.73 11.32
C PHE A 33 28.89 -22.61 11.61
N SER A 34 29.34 -21.43 12.04
CA SER A 34 28.44 -20.30 12.29
C SER A 34 27.86 -19.68 11.01
N GLY A 35 28.47 -19.94 9.85
CA GLY A 35 28.00 -19.42 8.56
C GLY A 35 26.78 -20.16 8.00
N THR A 36 26.62 -21.45 8.29
CA THR A 36 25.56 -22.28 7.70
C THR A 36 24.18 -22.00 8.30
N ASP A 37 24.12 -21.74 9.61
CA ASP A 37 22.86 -21.39 10.29
C ASP A 37 22.38 -19.97 9.93
N SER A 38 23.29 -19.13 9.44
CA SER A 38 22.98 -17.75 9.05
C SER A 38 22.22 -17.67 7.72
N ALA A 39 22.43 -18.61 6.80
CA ALA A 39 21.79 -18.59 5.48
C ALA A 39 20.27 -18.83 5.60
N GLU A 40 19.84 -19.80 6.39
CA GLU A 40 18.42 -20.09 6.62
C GLU A 40 17.72 -18.92 7.35
N ALA A 41 18.39 -18.32 8.35
CA ALA A 41 17.89 -17.13 9.03
C ALA A 41 17.77 -15.92 8.09
N GLN A 42 18.69 -15.78 7.13
CA GLN A 42 18.71 -14.71 6.13
C GLN A 42 17.65 -14.93 5.03
N GLU A 43 17.44 -16.18 4.58
CA GLU A 43 16.35 -16.56 3.69
C GLU A 43 14.98 -16.32 4.34
N TYR A 44 14.79 -16.71 5.60
CA TYR A 44 13.56 -16.43 6.34
C TYR A 44 13.31 -14.92 6.53
N ALA A 45 14.36 -14.14 6.80
CA ALA A 45 14.25 -12.70 6.93
C ALA A 45 13.89 -12.02 5.60
N THR A 46 14.46 -12.48 4.48
CA THR A 46 14.16 -11.94 3.14
C THR A 46 12.75 -12.32 2.69
N ASP A 47 12.30 -13.55 2.92
CA ASP A 47 10.94 -13.98 2.55
C ASP A 47 9.88 -13.22 3.37
N ARG A 48 10.13 -12.98 4.66
CA ARG A 48 9.25 -12.13 5.50
C ARG A 48 9.14 -10.70 4.97
N LEU A 49 10.26 -10.12 4.52
CA LEU A 49 10.26 -8.79 3.90
C LEU A 49 9.52 -8.80 2.55
N PHE A 50 9.75 -9.82 1.72
CA PHE A 50 9.08 -10.00 0.44
C PHE A 50 7.56 -10.13 0.62
N MET A 51 7.11 -11.02 1.50
CA MET A 51 5.69 -11.22 1.81
C MET A 51 5.02 -9.95 2.31
N LYS A 52 5.72 -9.15 3.13
CA LYS A 52 5.24 -7.85 3.60
C LYS A 52 5.09 -6.84 2.46
N GLN A 53 6.05 -6.77 1.53
CA GLN A 53 5.94 -5.93 0.34
C GLN A 53 4.83 -6.40 -0.61
N TYR A 54 4.73 -7.72 -0.83
CA TYR A 54 3.70 -8.33 -1.66
C TYR A 54 2.29 -7.99 -1.15
N LYS A 55 2.04 -8.16 0.17
CA LYS A 55 0.76 -7.79 0.81
C LYS A 55 0.42 -6.31 0.62
N LYS A 56 1.41 -5.41 0.78
CA LYS A 56 1.21 -3.97 0.56
C LYS A 56 0.85 -3.65 -0.89
N THR A 57 1.54 -4.26 -1.85
CA THR A 57 1.28 -4.08 -3.28
C THR A 57 -0.09 -4.61 -3.67
N LYS A 58 -0.47 -5.80 -3.19
CA LYS A 58 -1.80 -6.38 -3.40
C LYS A 58 -2.90 -5.44 -2.89
N CYS A 59 -2.76 -4.91 -1.67
CA CYS A 59 -3.72 -3.94 -1.13
C CYS A 59 -3.82 -2.67 -1.99
N ARG A 60 -2.69 -2.10 -2.44
CA ARG A 60 -2.70 -0.92 -3.31
C ARG A 60 -3.46 -1.18 -4.61
N ASN A 61 -3.27 -2.34 -5.23
CA ASN A 61 -3.97 -2.71 -6.46
C ASN A 61 -5.48 -2.84 -6.25
N GLU A 62 -5.91 -3.43 -5.14
CA GLU A 62 -7.33 -3.54 -4.77
C GLU A 62 -7.94 -2.17 -4.47
N ALA A 63 -7.23 -1.33 -3.70
CA ALA A 63 -7.62 0.04 -3.43
C ALA A 63 -7.80 0.85 -4.71
N GLU A 64 -6.89 0.73 -5.68
CA GLU A 64 -7.03 1.39 -6.98
C GLU A 64 -8.25 0.88 -7.77
N LYS A 65 -8.51 -0.43 -7.76
CA LYS A 65 -9.71 -0.99 -8.40
C LYS A 65 -10.98 -0.38 -7.80
N ILE A 66 -11.05 -0.22 -6.48
CA ILE A 66 -12.19 0.41 -5.79
C ILE A 66 -12.31 1.89 -6.20
N ILE A 67 -11.21 2.65 -6.18
CA ILE A 67 -11.19 4.06 -6.58
C ILE A 67 -11.66 4.24 -8.03
N ARG A 68 -11.20 3.38 -8.95
CA ARG A 68 -11.64 3.41 -10.36
C ARG A 68 -13.14 3.16 -10.50
N LYS A 69 -13.71 2.23 -9.73
CA LYS A 69 -15.15 1.99 -9.69
C LYS A 69 -15.92 3.22 -9.21
N ILE A 70 -15.43 3.92 -8.18
CA ILE A 70 -16.06 5.14 -7.65
C ILE A 70 -15.97 6.29 -8.67
N LYS A 71 -14.83 6.46 -9.35
CA LYS A 71 -14.64 7.50 -10.38
C LYS A 71 -15.59 7.32 -11.57
N LYS A 72 -15.88 6.07 -11.96
CA LYS A 72 -16.78 5.77 -13.09
C LYS A 72 -18.25 6.02 -12.79
N ARG A 73 -18.66 6.17 -11.54
CA ARG A 73 -20.07 6.41 -11.18
C ARG A 73 -20.40 7.90 -11.38
N PRO A 74 -21.18 8.27 -12.41
CA PRO A 74 -21.62 9.64 -12.57
C PRO A 74 -22.64 9.97 -11.48
N GLU A 75 -22.44 11.11 -10.83
CA GLU A 75 -23.41 11.67 -9.90
C GLU A 75 -23.94 12.95 -10.53
N MET A 76 -25.27 13.11 -10.54
CA MET A 76 -25.90 14.33 -11.04
C MET A 76 -25.54 15.48 -10.09
N THR A 77 -24.85 16.49 -10.60
CA THR A 77 -24.46 17.66 -9.82
C THR A 77 -25.56 18.72 -9.82
N LEU A 78 -25.45 19.68 -8.90
CA LEU A 78 -26.32 20.87 -8.91
C LEU A 78 -26.29 21.60 -10.26
N GLU A 79 -25.11 21.76 -10.87
CA GLU A 79 -24.94 22.43 -12.16
C GLU A 79 -25.67 21.71 -13.29
N HIS A 80 -25.58 20.38 -13.33
CA HIS A 80 -26.33 19.57 -14.31
C HIS A 80 -27.84 19.75 -14.15
N GLU A 81 -28.33 19.83 -12.91
CA GLU A 81 -29.75 20.07 -12.64
C GLU A 81 -30.19 21.46 -13.10
N VAL A 82 -29.41 22.51 -12.82
CA VAL A 82 -29.70 23.87 -13.29
C VAL A 82 -29.79 23.92 -14.82
N LEU A 83 -28.86 23.28 -15.52
CA LEU A 83 -28.88 23.19 -16.98
C LEU A 83 -30.11 22.44 -17.52
N LEU A 84 -30.50 21.35 -16.87
CA LEU A 84 -31.71 20.61 -17.24
C LEU A 84 -32.97 21.47 -17.06
N ILE A 85 -33.06 22.20 -15.95
CA ILE A 85 -34.18 23.11 -15.68
C ILE A 85 -34.22 24.22 -16.72
N GLN A 86 -33.08 24.84 -17.04
CA GLN A 86 -32.98 25.88 -18.06
C GLN A 86 -33.43 25.35 -19.43
N ASN A 87 -33.01 24.14 -19.82
CA ASN A 87 -33.42 23.51 -21.08
C ASN A 87 -34.95 23.28 -21.12
N ILE A 88 -35.55 22.84 -20.02
CA ILE A 88 -37.02 22.71 -19.90
C ILE A 88 -37.70 24.06 -20.14
N TRP A 89 -37.22 25.14 -19.53
CA TRP A 89 -37.79 26.48 -19.72
C TRP A 89 -37.67 26.96 -21.16
N VAL A 90 -36.52 26.73 -21.82
CA VAL A 90 -36.33 27.06 -23.24
C VAL A 90 -37.31 26.29 -24.11
N LYS A 91 -37.45 24.97 -23.91
CA LYS A 91 -38.40 24.15 -24.66
C LYS A 91 -39.84 24.59 -24.46
N LEU A 92 -40.23 24.92 -23.23
CA LEU A 92 -41.56 25.45 -22.93
C LEU A 92 -41.81 26.78 -23.65
N ARG A 93 -40.83 27.69 -23.68
CA ARG A 93 -40.96 28.98 -24.37
C ARG A 93 -41.07 28.83 -25.88
N SER A 94 -40.39 27.84 -26.45
CA SER A 94 -40.40 27.56 -27.89
C SER A 94 -41.49 26.56 -28.31
N ASN A 95 -42.44 26.21 -27.44
CA ASN A 95 -43.49 25.22 -27.69
C ASN A 95 -42.97 23.85 -28.18
N LEU A 96 -41.76 23.46 -27.74
CA LEU A 96 -41.16 22.17 -28.08
C LEU A 96 -41.66 21.05 -27.15
N PRO A 97 -41.78 19.82 -27.66
CA PRO A 97 -42.22 18.69 -26.85
C PRO A 97 -41.19 18.34 -25.77
N LEU A 98 -41.69 18.16 -24.53
CA LEU A 98 -40.90 17.64 -23.42
C LEU A 98 -40.90 16.11 -23.41
N SER A 99 -39.74 15.53 -23.14
CA SER A 99 -39.58 14.10 -22.90
C SER A 99 -40.30 13.65 -21.61
N PRO A 100 -40.62 12.36 -21.45
CA PRO A 100 -41.28 11.86 -20.23
C PRO A 100 -40.52 12.20 -18.94
N GLY A 101 -39.18 12.13 -18.96
CA GLY A 101 -38.32 12.49 -17.83
C GLY A 101 -38.39 13.98 -17.49
N GLU A 102 -38.35 14.84 -18.49
CA GLU A 102 -38.47 16.30 -18.33
C GLU A 102 -39.86 16.69 -17.79
N ARG A 103 -40.94 16.06 -18.28
CA ARG A 103 -42.31 16.29 -17.77
C ARG A 103 -42.41 15.93 -16.28
N LYS A 104 -41.83 14.79 -15.88
CA LYS A 104 -41.80 14.36 -14.47
C LYS A 104 -41.01 15.34 -13.61
N LEU A 105 -39.89 15.84 -14.11
CA LEU A 105 -39.09 16.86 -13.42
C LEU A 105 -39.89 18.17 -13.26
N LEU A 106 -40.52 18.65 -14.34
CA LEU A 106 -41.36 19.84 -14.33
C LEU A 106 -42.52 19.71 -13.32
N LYS A 107 -43.20 18.57 -13.28
CA LYS A 107 -44.27 18.30 -12.30
C LYS A 107 -43.75 18.44 -10.87
N LYS A 108 -42.59 17.85 -10.56
CA LYS A 108 -41.96 17.96 -9.24
C LYS A 108 -41.58 19.40 -8.89
N LEU A 109 -41.06 20.17 -9.85
CA LEU A 109 -40.70 21.57 -9.65
C LEU A 109 -41.94 22.43 -9.35
N LYS A 110 -43.07 22.15 -10.00
CA LYS A 110 -44.35 22.84 -9.72
C LYS A 110 -44.90 22.49 -8.33
N GLU A 111 -44.78 21.23 -7.91
CA GLU A 111 -45.31 20.76 -6.62
C GLU A 111 -44.47 21.22 -5.42
N LYS A 112 -43.13 21.23 -5.55
CA LYS A 112 -42.21 21.40 -4.40
C LYS A 112 -41.31 22.63 -4.50
N GLY A 113 -41.31 23.35 -5.61
CA GLY A 113 -40.35 24.42 -5.89
C GLY A 113 -38.94 23.89 -6.20
N ILE A 114 -37.97 24.81 -6.31
CA ILE A 114 -36.55 24.46 -6.54
C ILE A 114 -35.93 24.05 -5.19
N VAL A 115 -36.02 22.76 -4.86
CA VAL A 115 -35.40 22.20 -3.65
C VAL A 115 -34.37 21.16 -4.05
N SER A 116 -33.29 21.62 -4.69
CA SER A 116 -32.18 20.72 -5.01
C SER A 116 -31.36 20.46 -3.75
N LYS A 117 -31.43 19.22 -3.23
CA LYS A 117 -30.52 18.72 -2.17
C LYS A 117 -29.17 18.25 -2.73
N LYS A 118 -28.84 18.61 -3.98
CA LYS A 118 -27.65 18.12 -4.68
C LYS A 118 -26.43 18.97 -4.33
N MET A 119 -25.30 18.29 -4.18
CA MET A 119 -24.02 18.95 -3.95
C MET A 119 -23.48 19.59 -5.23
N ARG A 120 -22.63 20.61 -5.05
CA ARG A 120 -21.87 21.19 -6.16
C ARG A 120 -20.81 20.19 -6.62
N SER A 121 -20.41 20.27 -7.89
CA SER A 121 -19.38 19.41 -8.48
C SER A 121 -18.07 19.46 -7.66
N LYS A 122 -17.66 20.67 -7.25
CA LYS A 122 -16.48 20.92 -6.42
C LYS A 122 -16.54 20.20 -5.05
N GLU A 123 -17.71 20.20 -4.41
CA GLU A 123 -17.91 19.56 -3.11
C GLU A 123 -17.88 18.04 -3.24
N ILE A 124 -18.53 17.50 -4.26
CA ILE A 124 -18.48 16.07 -4.60
C ILE A 124 -17.04 15.62 -4.82
N TRP A 125 -16.24 16.40 -5.57
CA TRP A 125 -14.83 16.11 -5.78
C TRP A 125 -14.02 16.16 -4.49
N LYS A 126 -14.27 17.12 -3.60
CA LYS A 126 -13.61 17.21 -2.29
C LYS A 126 -13.92 16.00 -1.41
N HIS A 127 -15.18 15.57 -1.38
CA HIS A 127 -15.61 14.38 -0.66
C HIS A 127 -14.94 13.12 -1.23
N LYS A 128 -14.96 12.93 -2.55
CA LYS A 128 -14.30 11.81 -3.23
C LYS A 128 -12.79 11.79 -2.98
N ALA A 129 -12.13 12.95 -3.01
CA ALA A 129 -10.69 13.06 -2.72
C ALA A 129 -10.36 12.59 -1.30
N THR A 130 -11.19 12.96 -0.32
CA THR A 130 -11.06 12.51 1.07
C THR A 130 -11.25 11.00 1.17
N GLN A 131 -12.32 10.47 0.57
CA GLN A 131 -12.58 9.04 0.53
C GLN A 131 -11.43 8.25 -0.12
N PHE A 132 -10.82 8.76 -1.20
CA PHE A 132 -9.68 8.12 -1.85
C PHE A 132 -8.43 8.14 -0.99
N LYS A 133 -8.22 9.21 -0.22
CA LYS A 133 -7.12 9.30 0.75
C LYS A 133 -7.29 8.22 1.82
N ASP A 134 -8.49 8.07 2.37
CA ASP A 134 -8.77 7.08 3.43
C ASP A 134 -8.58 5.64 2.93
N ILE A 135 -9.08 5.34 1.73
CA ILE A 135 -8.87 4.04 1.08
C ILE A 135 -7.37 3.73 0.95
N ARG A 136 -6.55 4.71 0.52
CA ARG A 136 -5.10 4.54 0.37
C ARG A 136 -4.39 4.42 1.73
N MET A 137 -4.87 5.09 2.76
CA MET A 137 -4.29 5.04 4.11
C MET A 137 -4.42 3.65 4.73
N LYS A 138 -5.53 2.94 4.50
CA LYS A 138 -5.71 1.55 4.98
C LYS A 138 -4.57 0.63 4.52
N CYS A 139 -4.08 0.78 3.29
CA CYS A 139 -2.97 -0.03 2.79
C CYS A 139 -1.61 0.36 3.37
N LYS A 140 -1.43 1.61 3.84
CA LYS A 140 -0.17 2.05 4.48
C LYS A 140 -0.01 1.48 5.89
N GLN A 141 -1.13 1.20 6.57
CA GLN A 141 -1.15 0.67 7.93
C GLN A 141 -0.85 -0.83 8.02
N ILE A 142 -0.76 -1.53 6.88
CA ILE A 142 -0.38 -2.96 6.83
C ILE A 142 1.08 -3.08 7.30
N ARG A 143 1.26 -3.55 8.53
CA ARG A 143 2.55 -3.82 9.19
C ARG A 143 3.17 -5.11 8.70
#